data_AF-A0A2P4YIM6-F1
#
_entry.id   AF-A0A2P4YIM6-F1
#
_cell.length_a   1.000
_cell.length_b   1.000
_cell.length_c   1.000
_cell.angle_alpha   90.00
_cell.angle_beta   90.00
_cell.angle_gamma   90.00
#
_symmetry.space_group_name_H-M   'P 1'
#
loop_
_entity.id
_entity.type
_entity.pdbx_description
1 polymer ?
#
loop_
_entity_poly.entity_id
_entity_poly.type
_entity_poly.pdbx_seq_one_letter_code
_entity_poly.pdbx_strand_id
1 'polypeptide(L)' 'MRYKAQGLTPSKSAELVAAGYTSVEAVVAAWIKSAGAYLYSDLKFIGIGYRQYKHYWVVDMANTNDEVCG' A
#
# COMPACT_ATOMS: atom_id res chain seq x y z
N MET A 1 9.53 1.73 11.06
CA MET A 1 9.19 1.65 9.62
C MET A 1 8.60 0.27 9.37
N ARG A 2 7.37 0.16 8.83
CA ARG A 2 6.61 -1.10 8.72
C ARG A 2 7.38 -2.21 8.00
N TYR A 3 8.09 -1.87 6.93
CA TYR A 3 8.93 -2.79 6.17
C TYR A 3 10.00 -3.50 7.01
N LYS A 4 10.67 -2.79 7.93
CA LYS A 4 11.68 -3.39 8.83
C LYS A 4 11.07 -4.44 9.77
N ALA A 5 9.83 -4.26 10.20
CA ALA A 5 9.14 -5.24 11.04
C ALA A 5 8.78 -6.52 10.26
N GLN A 6 8.71 -6.44 8.94
CA GLN A 6 8.51 -7.56 8.03
C GLN A 6 9.84 -8.18 7.56
N GLY A 7 11.00 -7.74 8.08
CA GLY A 7 12.32 -8.19 7.62
C GLY A 7 12.76 -7.58 6.28
N LEU A 8 11.95 -6.68 5.69
CA LEU A 8 12.18 -6.12 4.37
C LEU A 8 13.11 -4.89 4.44
N THR A 9 14.09 -4.84 3.53
CA THR A 9 14.87 -3.63 3.22
C THR A 9 14.49 -3.14 1.82
N PRO A 10 13.52 -2.22 1.71
CA PRO A 10 13.01 -1.79 0.42
C PRO A 10 14.01 -0.88 -0.29
N SER A 11 14.18 -1.07 -1.60
CA SER A 11 14.93 -0.18 -2.50
C SER A 11 14.05 0.89 -3.13
N LYS A 12 12.75 0.60 -3.28
CA LYS A 12 11.68 1.55 -3.62
C LYS A 12 10.44 1.22 -2.80
N SER A 13 9.66 2.23 -2.44
CA SER A 13 8.40 2.07 -1.71
C SER A 13 7.41 3.19 -2.01
N ALA A 14 6.11 2.89 -1.90
CA ALA A 14 5.03 3.85 -1.91
C ALA A 14 4.00 3.49 -0.83
N GLU A 15 3.44 4.48 -0.15
CA GLU A 15 2.36 4.30 0.84
C GLU A 15 1.17 5.16 0.42
N LEU A 16 0.00 4.54 0.30
CA LEU A 16 -1.26 5.20 0.00
C LEU A 16 -2.13 5.13 1.24
N VAL A 17 -2.59 6.29 1.72
CA VAL A 17 -3.45 6.37 2.91
C VAL A 17 -4.79 7.01 2.56
N ALA A 18 -5.85 6.58 3.24
CA ALA A 18 -7.17 7.16 3.14
C ALA A 18 -7.93 7.01 4.46
N ALA A 19 -8.91 7.89 4.69
CA ALA A 19 -9.72 7.89 5.89
C ALA A 19 -11.19 8.18 5.57
N GLY A 20 -12.11 7.61 6.34
CA GLY A 20 -13.55 7.89 6.24
C GLY A 20 -14.30 7.14 5.14
N TYR A 21 -13.63 6.34 4.31
CA TYR A 21 -14.28 5.51 3.30
C TYR A 21 -14.84 4.24 3.94
N THR A 22 -16.14 4.00 3.80
CA THR A 22 -16.81 2.85 4.44
C THR A 22 -16.78 1.57 3.58
N SER A 23 -16.32 1.65 2.33
CA SER A 23 -16.20 0.50 1.42
C SER A 23 -14.86 0.44 0.71
N VAL A 24 -14.46 -0.78 0.34
CA VAL A 24 -13.20 -1.06 -0.37
C VAL A 24 -13.23 -0.41 -1.75
N GLU A 25 -14.36 -0.50 -2.45
CA GLU A 25 -14.53 0.04 -3.79
C GLU A 25 -14.33 1.56 -3.80
N ALA A 26 -14.86 2.26 -2.80
CA ALA A 26 -14.75 3.72 -2.71
C ALA A 26 -13.32 4.18 -2.47
N VAL A 27 -12.58 3.48 -1.59
CA VAL A 27 -11.17 3.83 -1.32
C VAL A 27 -10.26 3.48 -2.49
N VAL A 28 -10.48 2.34 -3.16
CA VAL A 28 -9.72 1.95 -4.35
C VAL A 28 -9.98 2.93 -5.49
N ALA A 29 -11.23 3.32 -5.73
CA ALA A 29 -11.55 4.32 -6.75
C ALA A 29 -10.90 5.69 -6.46
N ALA A 30 -10.84 6.11 -5.20
CA ALA A 30 -10.16 7.33 -4.79
C ALA A 30 -8.65 7.26 -5.11
N TRP A 31 -8.00 6.15 -4.77
CA TRP A 31 -6.58 5.94 -5.05
C TRP A 31 -6.26 5.81 -6.54
N ILE A 32 -7.12 5.16 -7.34
CA ILE A 32 -6.96 5.13 -8.81
C ILE A 32 -6.91 6.55 -9.36
N LYS A 33 -7.79 7.44 -8.88
CA LYS A 33 -7.88 8.83 -9.33
C LYS A 33 -6.68 9.68 -8.87
N SER A 34 -6.22 9.54 -7.63
CA SER A 34 -5.22 10.44 -7.04
C SER A 34 -3.79 9.90 -7.04
N ALA A 35 -3.63 8.59 -7.10
CA ALA A 35 -2.37 7.88 -6.87
C ALA A 35 -2.18 6.68 -7.82
N GLY A 36 -2.92 6.63 -8.94
CA GLY A 36 -2.89 5.52 -9.89
C GLY A 36 -1.49 5.17 -10.40
N ALA A 37 -0.60 6.15 -10.56
CA ALA A 37 0.79 5.91 -10.96
C ALA A 37 1.56 4.98 -10.00
N TYR A 38 1.25 5.03 -8.70
CA TYR A 38 1.84 4.13 -7.70
C TYR A 38 1.13 2.79 -7.67
N LEU A 39 -0.20 2.79 -7.82
CA LEU A 39 -1.01 1.56 -7.81
C LEU A 39 -0.68 0.65 -9.00
N TYR A 40 -0.32 1.24 -10.14
CA TYR A 40 0.07 0.53 -11.37
C TYR A 40 1.59 0.50 -11.58
N SER A 41 2.37 0.72 -10.53
CA SER A 41 3.83 0.72 -10.60
C SER A 41 4.43 -0.68 -10.68
N ASP A 42 5.76 -0.75 -10.85
CA ASP A 42 6.56 -1.97 -10.85
C ASP A 42 6.89 -2.49 -9.42
N LEU A 43 6.17 -2.02 -8.40
CA LEU A 43 6.35 -2.46 -7.01
C LEU A 43 5.72 -3.85 -6.83
N LYS A 44 6.53 -4.83 -6.39
CA LYS A 44 6.17 -6.25 -6.36
C LYS A 44 5.49 -6.68 -5.07
N PHE A 45 5.82 -6.04 -3.95
CA PHE A 45 5.26 -6.35 -2.64
C PHE A 45 4.10 -5.42 -2.34
N ILE A 46 3.01 -5.97 -1.80
CA ILE A 46 1.84 -5.22 -1.36
C ILE A 46 1.41 -5.66 0.04
N GLY A 47 1.17 -4.70 0.92
CA GLY A 47 0.58 -4.89 2.24
C GLY A 47 -0.61 -3.98 2.42
N ILE A 48 -1.76 -4.53 2.79
CA ILE A 48 -2.99 -3.77 2.99
C ILE A 48 -3.32 -3.74 4.48
N GLY A 49 -3.66 -2.56 4.98
CA GLY A 49 -4.11 -2.36 6.35
C GLY A 49 -5.45 -1.65 6.40
N TYR A 50 -6.36 -2.16 7.24
CA TYR A 50 -7.62 -1.51 7.54
C TYR A 50 -7.83 -1.42 9.05
N ARG A 51 -8.24 -0.24 9.52
CA ARG A 51 -8.68 -0.02 10.89
C ARG A 51 -10.10 0.53 10.90
N GLN A 52 -11.02 -0.25 11.47
CA GLN A 52 -12.44 0.07 11.54
C GLN A 52 -12.73 1.39 12.27
N TYR A 53 -11.95 1.73 13.30
CA TYR A 53 -12.05 3.02 13.96
C TYR A 53 -11.74 4.16 12.98
N LYS A 54 -12.74 5.01 12.69
CA LYS A 54 -12.70 6.11 11.72
C LYS A 54 -12.39 5.70 10.28
N HIS A 55 -12.48 4.41 9.96
CA HIS A 55 -12.23 3.86 8.62
C HIS A 55 -10.90 4.31 8.01
N TYR A 56 -9.78 4.00 8.67
CA TYR A 56 -8.46 4.24 8.12
C TYR A 56 -8.03 3.08 7.23
N TRP A 57 -7.52 3.41 6.06
CA TRP A 57 -7.03 2.48 5.06
C TRP A 57 -5.60 2.83 4.70
N VAL A 58 -4.79 1.80 4.50
CA VAL A 58 -3.43 1.95 3.99
C VAL A 58 -3.09 0.83 3.03
N VAL A 59 -2.33 1.18 1.99
CA VAL A 59 -1.66 0.25 1.11
C VAL A 59 -0.19 0.63 1.07
N ASP A 60 0.65 -0.27 1.57
CA ASP A 60 2.10 -0.20 1.51
C ASP A 60 2.57 -1.04 0.32
N MET A 61 3.34 -0.45 -0.60
CA MET A 61 3.94 -1.15 -1.73
C MET A 61 5.45 -1.00 -1.72
N ALA A 62 6.19 -2.02 -2.17
CA ALA A 62 7.64 -1.98 -2.17
C ALA A 62 8.28 -2.88 -3.24
N ASN A 63 9.54 -2.58 -3.54
CA ASN A 63 10.51 -3.49 -4.13
C ASN A 63 11.65 -3.69 -3.14
N THR A 64 12.19 -4.90 -3.07
CA THR A 64 13.43 -5.20 -2.36
C THR A 64 14.49 -5.57 -3.40
N ASN A 65 15.77 -5.44 -3.05
CA ASN A 65 16.85 -5.79 -3.98
C ASN A 65 17.00 -7.30 -4.17
N ASP A 66 16.61 -8.09 -3.16
CA ASP A 66 17.02 -9.49 -3.05
C ASP A 66 15.86 -10.46 -2.78
N GLU A 67 14.62 -9.99 -2.61
CA GLU A 67 13.48 -10.88 -2.42
C GLU A 67 12.60 -10.95 -3.67
N VAL A 68 12.32 -12.18 -4.08
CA VAL A 68 11.40 -12.49 -5.16
C VAL A 68 10.11 -12.99 -4.51
N CYS A 69 8.95 -12.46 -4.91
CA CYS A 69 7.68 -13.11 -4.58
C CYS A 69 7.69 -14.51 -5.23
N GLY A 70 7.80 -15.55 -4.39
CA GLY A 70 7.64 -16.95 -4.79
C GLY A 70 6.18 -17.38 -4.83
#